data_AF-A0A6M3L1X6-F1
#
_entry.id   AF-A0A6M3L1X6-F1
#
_cell.length_a   1.000
_cell.length_b   1.000
_cell.length_c   1.000
_cell.angle_alpha   90.00
_cell.angle_beta   90.00
_cell.angle_gamma   90.00
#
_symmetry.space_group_name_H-M   'P 1'
#
loop_
_entity.id
_entity.type
_entity.pdbx_description
1 polymer ?
#
loop_
_entity_poly.entity_id
_entity_poly.type
_entity_poly.pdbx_seq_one_letter_code
_entity_poly.pdbx_strand_id
1 'polypeptide(L)'
;MTPADRFKDWIDGLAESWKDRLRGWMASWLGFGIEVFFDVLGKAAAPKLKPFIDTLEKTGRVPPELQPILDELKTPKGEAAAMFANSVGGGLIGGALGRLGDALFGNIASEMNRMNPTVPPGLSQAIDLWRRGTIDDAQLEDLMLVLGIPKETHEWYRELAKFLPSPMDLVSWQAREVFEPEMISKYGLDDEFEALRHEDFRKVGVTPEHELNFWRAHWEHASWNQMVEMLHRGLVTEDDVWEWFRLVEITPYWRDKLIKSAYNVPTRVDVRRFYDLKTIDEARLREIYAAQGYYGKDLDDYVLWT
;
A
#
# COMPACT_ATOMS: atom_id res chain seq x y z
N MET A 1 -22.27 8.20 -30.70
CA MET A 1 -21.00 8.81 -30.30
C MET A 1 -21.16 9.31 -28.88
N THR A 2 -20.56 8.60 -27.93
CA THR A 2 -20.63 8.92 -26.51
C THR A 2 -19.65 10.05 -26.18
N PRO A 3 -19.81 10.75 -25.04
CA PRO A 3 -18.85 11.76 -24.59
C PRO A 3 -17.41 11.22 -24.45
N ALA A 4 -17.25 9.92 -24.15
CA ALA A 4 -15.96 9.25 -24.09
C ALA A 4 -15.31 9.09 -25.47
N ASP A 5 -16.10 8.74 -26.50
CA ASP A 5 -15.60 8.62 -27.88
C ASP A 5 -15.08 9.96 -28.41
N ARG A 6 -15.75 11.07 -28.07
CA ARG A 6 -15.34 12.42 -28.47
C ARG A 6 -14.06 12.90 -27.76
N PHE A 7 -13.85 12.47 -26.53
CA PHE A 7 -12.66 12.82 -25.76
C PHE A 7 -11.43 12.02 -26.25
N LYS A 8 -11.64 10.75 -26.57
CA LYS A 8 -10.62 9.88 -27.16
C LYS A 8 -10.18 10.37 -28.55
N ASP A 9 -11.13 10.66 -29.44
CA ASP A 9 -10.83 11.20 -30.77
C ASP A 9 -10.09 12.56 -30.72
N TRP A 10 -10.36 13.37 -29.67
CA TRP A 10 -9.66 14.63 -29.44
C TRP A 10 -8.21 14.42 -28.94
N ILE A 11 -7.97 13.46 -28.06
CA ILE A 11 -6.63 13.08 -27.58
C ILE A 11 -5.80 12.43 -28.70
N ASP A 12 -6.39 11.51 -29.45
CA ASP A 12 -5.72 10.81 -30.55
C ASP A 12 -5.36 11.80 -31.67
N GLY A 13 -6.29 12.71 -32.03
CA GLY A 13 -6.01 13.80 -32.97
C GLY A 13 -4.93 14.78 -32.48
N LEU A 14 -4.84 15.02 -31.16
CA LEU A 14 -3.77 15.82 -30.55
C LEU A 14 -2.42 15.11 -30.65
N ALA A 15 -2.35 13.82 -30.29
CA ALA A 15 -1.13 13.03 -30.30
C ALA A 15 -0.54 12.86 -31.72
N GLU A 16 -1.38 12.60 -32.71
CA GLU A 16 -0.97 12.46 -34.12
C GLU A 16 -0.49 13.81 -34.68
N SER A 17 -1.22 14.91 -34.38
CA SER A 17 -0.80 16.26 -34.79
C SER A 17 0.49 16.71 -34.13
N TRP A 18 0.77 16.23 -32.90
CA TRP A 18 1.98 16.56 -32.17
C TRP A 18 3.18 15.77 -32.71
N LYS A 19 3.00 14.49 -33.03
CA LYS A 19 4.01 13.62 -33.63
C LYS A 19 4.46 14.12 -35.01
N ASP A 20 3.52 14.50 -35.88
CA ASP A 20 3.82 15.03 -37.21
C ASP A 20 4.42 16.45 -37.17
N ARG A 21 3.97 17.29 -36.22
CA ARG A 21 4.61 18.58 -35.96
C ARG A 21 6.03 18.43 -35.43
N LEU A 22 6.28 17.48 -34.53
CA LEU A 22 7.62 17.22 -34.00
C LEU A 22 8.56 16.68 -35.08
N ARG A 23 8.07 15.79 -35.95
CA ARG A 23 8.84 15.28 -37.11
C ARG A 23 9.13 16.36 -38.14
N GLY A 24 8.14 17.19 -38.49
CA GLY A 24 8.30 18.33 -39.39
C GLY A 24 9.23 19.40 -38.81
N TRP A 25 9.15 19.63 -37.50
CA TRP A 25 10.03 20.53 -36.76
C TRP A 25 11.48 20.01 -36.73
N MET A 26 11.70 18.73 -36.42
CA MET A 26 13.03 18.09 -36.46
C MET A 26 13.64 18.07 -37.86
N ALA A 27 12.82 17.84 -38.90
CA ALA A 27 13.27 17.90 -40.29
C ALA A 27 13.62 19.33 -40.74
N SER A 28 12.92 20.35 -40.23
CA SER A 28 13.27 21.76 -40.46
C SER A 28 14.57 22.17 -39.76
N TRP A 29 14.87 21.55 -38.61
CA TRP A 29 16.05 21.83 -37.79
C TRP A 29 17.38 21.37 -38.43
N LEU A 30 17.34 20.30 -39.23
CA LEU A 30 18.53 19.78 -39.93
C LEU A 30 18.87 20.54 -41.23
N GLY A 31 17.90 21.24 -41.83
CA GLY A 31 18.10 22.02 -43.05
C GLY A 31 18.32 23.52 -42.84
N PHE A 32 18.07 24.02 -41.64
CA PHE A 32 18.09 25.44 -41.30
C PHE A 32 19.24 25.71 -40.32
N GLY A 33 20.26 26.44 -40.74
CA GLY A 33 21.40 26.75 -39.88
C GLY A 33 20.96 27.39 -38.55
N ILE A 34 21.63 27.03 -37.46
CA ILE A 34 21.34 27.48 -36.08
C ILE A 34 21.22 29.01 -35.99
N GLU A 35 22.05 29.75 -36.75
CA GLU A 35 21.97 31.21 -36.83
C GLU A 35 20.63 31.71 -37.38
N VAL A 36 20.10 31.06 -38.41
CA VAL A 36 18.83 31.46 -39.04
C VAL A 36 17.65 31.09 -38.14
N PHE A 37 17.74 29.99 -37.39
CA PHE A 37 16.73 29.58 -36.40
C PHE A 37 16.57 30.63 -35.30
N PHE A 38 17.66 31.05 -34.67
CA PHE A 38 17.61 32.08 -33.63
C PHE A 38 17.24 33.46 -34.18
N ASP A 39 17.68 33.81 -35.39
CA ASP A 39 17.38 35.10 -36.01
C ASP A 39 15.90 35.21 -36.42
N VAL A 40 15.29 34.13 -36.92
CA VAL A 40 13.86 34.07 -37.26
C VAL A 40 12.98 33.97 -36.03
N LEU A 41 13.36 33.16 -35.03
CA LEU A 41 12.57 33.01 -33.80
C LEU A 41 12.63 34.28 -32.94
N GLY A 42 13.79 34.94 -32.88
CA GLY A 42 13.95 36.25 -32.26
C GLY A 42 13.10 37.32 -32.94
N LYS A 43 13.19 37.46 -34.28
CA LYS A 43 12.43 38.50 -35.01
C LYS A 43 10.92 38.25 -35.05
N ALA A 44 10.47 37.00 -35.10
CA ALA A 44 9.05 36.65 -35.13
C ALA A 44 8.38 36.66 -33.74
N ALA A 45 9.12 36.33 -32.67
CA ALA A 45 8.59 36.29 -31.32
C ALA A 45 8.74 37.61 -30.56
N ALA A 46 9.75 38.43 -30.89
CA ALA A 46 10.01 39.72 -30.21
C ALA A 46 8.77 40.64 -30.08
N PRO A 47 7.92 40.83 -31.12
CA PRO A 47 6.74 41.68 -31.00
C PRO A 47 5.69 41.14 -30.01
N LYS A 48 5.63 39.81 -29.85
CA LYS A 48 4.68 39.12 -28.96
C LYS A 48 5.22 38.96 -27.53
N LEU A 49 6.54 38.89 -27.38
CA LEU A 49 7.21 38.77 -26.08
C LEU A 49 7.43 40.12 -25.42
N LYS A 50 7.59 41.20 -26.19
CA LYS A 50 7.80 42.56 -25.68
C LYS A 50 6.76 43.00 -24.63
N PRO A 51 5.44 42.84 -24.82
CA PRO A 51 4.45 43.23 -23.80
C PRO A 51 4.61 42.47 -22.48
N PHE A 52 5.02 41.20 -22.56
CA PHE A 52 5.25 40.34 -21.41
C PHE A 52 6.55 40.70 -20.69
N ILE A 53 7.64 40.93 -21.43
CA ILE A 53 8.94 41.37 -20.89
C ILE A 53 8.81 42.74 -20.24
N ASP A 54 8.13 43.70 -20.89
CA ASP A 54 7.87 45.03 -20.32
C ASP A 54 7.05 44.94 -19.02
N THR A 55 6.15 43.95 -18.92
CA THR A 55 5.36 43.70 -17.69
C THR A 55 6.24 43.12 -16.59
N LEU A 56 7.11 42.16 -16.92
CA LEU A 56 8.10 41.59 -16.01
C LEU A 56 9.06 42.65 -15.46
N GLU A 57 9.58 43.53 -16.30
CA GLU A 57 10.51 44.60 -15.89
C GLU A 57 9.84 45.63 -14.98
N LYS A 58 8.56 45.96 -15.24
CA LYS A 58 7.76 46.84 -14.36
C LYS A 58 7.56 46.29 -12.95
N THR A 59 7.71 44.99 -12.74
CA THR A 59 7.64 44.42 -11.38
C THR A 59 8.86 44.78 -10.52
N GLY A 60 9.96 45.24 -11.13
CA GLY A 60 11.21 45.55 -10.43
C GLY A 60 11.95 44.32 -9.88
N ARG A 61 11.54 43.11 -10.24
CA ARG A 61 12.08 41.84 -9.72
C ARG A 61 13.05 41.14 -10.68
N VAL A 62 13.40 41.79 -11.78
CA VAL A 62 14.34 41.26 -12.77
C VAL A 62 15.77 41.52 -12.30
N PRO A 63 16.59 40.47 -12.08
CA PRO A 63 18.00 40.63 -11.76
C PRO A 63 18.75 41.43 -12.84
N PRO A 64 19.67 42.35 -12.47
CA PRO A 64 20.40 43.18 -13.44
C PRO A 64 21.16 42.38 -14.50
N GLU A 65 21.60 41.16 -14.17
CA GLU A 65 22.36 40.27 -15.04
C GLU A 65 21.54 39.73 -16.22
N LEU A 66 20.21 39.74 -16.10
CA LEU A 66 19.30 39.26 -17.15
C LEU A 66 18.85 40.35 -18.11
N GLN A 67 19.07 41.63 -17.77
CA GLN A 67 18.66 42.76 -18.60
C GLN A 67 19.23 42.73 -20.03
N PRO A 68 20.53 42.42 -20.26
CA PRO A 68 21.08 42.34 -21.61
C PRO A 68 20.41 41.29 -22.49
N ILE A 69 20.00 40.17 -21.88
CA ILE A 69 19.32 39.06 -22.58
C ILE A 69 17.88 39.46 -22.91
N LEU A 70 17.19 40.11 -21.99
CA LEU A 70 15.82 40.59 -22.20
C LEU A 70 15.77 41.72 -23.23
N ASP A 71 16.75 42.62 -23.25
CA ASP A 71 16.90 43.67 -24.26
C ASP A 71 17.18 43.09 -25.66
N GLU A 72 17.99 42.05 -25.74
CA GLU A 72 18.25 41.32 -26.98
C GLU A 72 17.02 40.53 -27.47
N LEU A 73 16.18 40.02 -26.57
CA LEU A 73 14.90 39.38 -26.91
C LEU A 73 13.82 40.39 -27.32
N LYS A 74 13.82 41.59 -26.72
CA LYS A 74 12.96 42.73 -27.11
C LYS A 74 13.38 43.31 -28.46
N THR A 75 14.68 43.34 -28.72
CA THR A 75 15.30 43.88 -29.93
C THR A 75 16.45 42.97 -30.37
N PRO A 76 16.19 42.01 -31.27
CA PRO A 76 17.23 41.08 -31.72
C PRO A 76 18.30 41.82 -32.53
N LYS A 77 19.52 41.95 -31.98
CA LYS A 77 20.67 42.58 -32.65
C LYS A 77 21.73 41.56 -33.09
N GLY A 78 21.59 40.29 -32.69
CA GLY A 78 22.48 39.17 -32.99
C GLY A 78 23.54 38.90 -31.92
N GLU A 79 23.59 39.67 -30.82
CA GLU A 79 24.66 39.55 -29.81
C GLU A 79 24.48 38.32 -28.91
N ALA A 80 23.25 37.93 -28.57
CA ALA A 80 22.99 36.69 -27.83
C ALA A 80 23.38 35.45 -28.64
N ALA A 81 23.14 35.45 -29.96
CA ALA A 81 23.54 34.35 -30.83
C ALA A 81 25.06 34.11 -30.81
N ALA A 82 25.87 35.17 -30.70
CA ALA A 82 27.33 35.07 -30.57
C ALA A 82 27.77 34.55 -29.18
N MET A 83 27.07 34.90 -28.10
CA MET A 83 27.28 34.29 -26.77
C MET A 83 26.94 32.80 -26.77
N PHE A 84 25.84 32.41 -27.40
CA PHE A 84 25.43 31.02 -27.51
C PHE A 84 26.36 30.21 -28.42
N ALA A 85 26.82 30.76 -29.55
CA ALA A 85 27.76 30.09 -30.45
C ALA A 85 29.10 29.73 -29.77
N ASN A 86 29.62 30.61 -28.90
CA ASN A 86 30.84 30.34 -28.13
C ASN A 86 30.65 29.25 -27.06
N SER A 87 29.42 29.07 -26.55
CA SER A 87 29.11 28.03 -25.56
C SER A 87 28.98 26.61 -26.15
N VAL A 88 28.85 26.50 -27.48
CA VAL A 88 28.62 25.22 -28.20
C VAL A 88 29.93 24.49 -28.53
N GLY A 89 31.10 25.12 -28.36
CA GLY A 89 32.40 24.54 -28.75
C GLY A 89 32.99 23.43 -27.88
N GLY A 90 32.39 23.07 -26.73
CA GLY A 90 32.97 22.08 -25.81
C GLY A 90 31.92 21.18 -25.14
N GLY A 91 32.15 19.86 -25.14
CA GLY A 91 31.23 18.76 -24.79
C GLY A 91 30.62 18.70 -23.36
N LEU A 92 30.34 19.84 -22.72
CA LEU A 92 29.61 20.04 -21.47
C LEU A 92 28.14 20.47 -21.69
N ILE A 93 27.61 20.22 -22.89
CA ILE A 93 26.46 20.96 -23.45
C ILE A 93 25.11 20.57 -22.80
N GLY A 94 24.90 19.31 -22.41
CA GLY A 94 23.61 18.90 -21.82
C GLY A 94 23.34 19.53 -20.45
N GLY A 95 24.34 19.49 -19.55
CA GLY A 95 24.19 19.97 -18.18
C GLY A 95 24.23 21.48 -18.03
N ALA A 96 25.00 22.19 -18.87
CA ALA A 96 25.08 23.65 -18.85
C ALA A 96 23.85 24.31 -19.51
N LEU A 97 23.35 23.76 -20.62
CA LEU A 97 22.11 24.23 -21.23
C LEU A 97 20.89 23.96 -20.35
N GLY A 98 20.85 22.83 -19.63
CA GLY A 98 19.80 22.55 -18.65
C GLY A 98 19.77 23.60 -17.53
N ARG A 99 20.93 23.92 -16.95
CA ARG A 99 21.03 24.94 -15.89
C ARG A 99 20.76 26.37 -16.37
N LEU A 100 21.15 26.71 -17.60
CA LEU A 100 20.82 28.00 -18.20
C LEU A 100 19.33 28.10 -18.55
N GLY A 101 18.73 27.00 -19.03
CA GLY A 101 17.28 26.89 -19.23
C GLY A 101 16.51 27.07 -17.93
N ASP A 102 16.94 26.40 -16.86
CA ASP A 102 16.34 26.53 -15.52
C ASP A 102 16.54 27.93 -14.94
N ALA A 103 17.68 28.58 -15.16
CA ALA A 103 17.93 29.95 -14.68
C ALA A 103 17.09 31.01 -15.42
N LEU A 104 16.90 30.84 -16.73
CA LEU A 104 16.16 31.79 -17.57
C LEU A 104 14.65 31.58 -17.49
N PHE A 105 14.21 30.33 -17.46
CA PHE A 105 12.80 29.97 -17.56
C PHE A 105 12.24 29.34 -16.29
N GLY A 106 13.07 28.94 -15.31
CA GLY A 106 12.59 28.29 -14.09
C GLY A 106 11.63 29.15 -13.27
N ASN A 107 11.86 30.47 -13.21
CA ASN A 107 10.94 31.40 -12.55
C ASN A 107 9.63 31.60 -13.33
N ILE A 108 9.69 31.62 -14.67
CA ILE A 108 8.51 31.71 -15.53
C ILE A 108 7.72 30.40 -15.48
N ALA A 109 8.39 29.25 -15.53
CA ALA A 109 7.80 27.92 -15.38
C ALA A 109 7.19 27.74 -13.98
N SER A 110 7.84 28.26 -12.93
CA SER A 110 7.32 28.27 -11.56
C SER A 110 6.08 29.14 -11.42
N GLU A 111 6.08 30.35 -12.00
CA GLU A 111 4.90 31.23 -11.99
C GLU A 111 3.77 30.71 -12.92
N MET A 112 4.10 30.05 -14.04
CA MET A 112 3.12 29.32 -14.86
C MET A 112 2.51 28.15 -14.11
N ASN A 113 3.32 27.36 -13.38
CA ASN A 113 2.86 26.31 -12.47
C ASN A 113 2.02 26.87 -11.31
N ARG A 114 2.26 28.10 -10.84
CA ARG A 114 1.41 28.75 -9.83
C ARG A 114 0.06 29.20 -10.38
N MET A 115 0.04 29.71 -11.61
CA MET A 115 -1.19 30.18 -12.27
C MET A 115 -2.06 29.04 -12.79
N ASN A 116 -1.45 27.91 -13.15
CA ASN A 116 -2.13 26.69 -13.54
C ASN A 116 -1.31 25.51 -12.98
N PRO A 117 -1.66 24.97 -11.80
CA PRO A 117 -0.89 23.88 -11.19
C PRO A 117 -0.95 22.62 -12.06
N THR A 118 0.01 22.53 -12.97
CA THR A 118 0.25 21.41 -13.87
C THR A 118 1.20 20.37 -13.26
N VAL A 119 1.50 20.47 -11.96
CA VAL A 119 2.31 19.45 -11.29
C VAL A 119 1.48 18.17 -11.24
N PRO A 120 1.85 17.12 -12.00
CA PRO A 120 1.13 15.86 -11.95
C PRO A 120 1.26 15.27 -10.53
N PRO A 121 0.31 14.42 -10.10
CA PRO A 121 0.48 13.66 -8.87
C PRO A 121 1.82 12.90 -8.94
N GLY A 122 2.55 12.87 -7.83
CA GLY A 122 3.70 11.99 -7.68
C GLY A 122 3.28 10.52 -7.78
N LEU A 123 4.24 9.64 -8.04
CA LEU A 123 3.99 8.22 -8.31
C LEU A 123 3.08 7.55 -7.25
N SER A 124 3.34 7.77 -5.97
CA SER A 124 2.51 7.19 -4.89
C SER A 124 1.06 7.66 -4.95
N GLN A 125 0.83 8.94 -5.26
CA GLN A 125 -0.53 9.51 -5.40
C GLN A 125 -1.22 8.97 -6.65
N ALA A 126 -0.49 8.80 -7.75
CA ALA A 126 -1.01 8.17 -8.96
C ALA A 126 -1.42 6.72 -8.70
N ILE A 127 -0.61 5.93 -8.00
CA ILE A 127 -0.93 4.57 -7.57
C ILE A 127 -2.18 4.55 -6.67
N ASP A 128 -2.30 5.48 -5.71
CA ASP A 128 -3.48 5.56 -4.85
C ASP A 128 -4.76 5.88 -5.64
N LEU A 129 -4.70 6.83 -6.58
CA LEU A 129 -5.81 7.17 -7.47
C LEU A 129 -6.24 5.96 -8.32
N TRP A 130 -5.25 5.20 -8.82
CA TRP A 130 -5.49 3.99 -9.60
C TRP A 130 -6.13 2.88 -8.78
N ARG A 131 -5.59 2.56 -7.59
CA ARG A 131 -6.19 1.56 -6.68
C ARG A 131 -7.65 1.91 -6.34
N ARG A 132 -7.91 3.21 -6.14
CA ARG A 132 -9.24 3.77 -5.84
C ARG A 132 -10.18 3.85 -7.04
N GLY A 133 -9.71 3.49 -8.24
CA GLY A 133 -10.50 3.53 -9.47
C GLY A 133 -10.86 4.95 -9.93
N THR A 134 -10.14 5.97 -9.44
CA THR A 134 -10.30 7.36 -9.90
C THR A 134 -9.66 7.56 -11.27
N ILE A 135 -8.59 6.81 -11.54
CA ILE A 135 -7.94 6.74 -12.85
C ILE A 135 -7.85 5.28 -13.30
N ASP A 136 -7.84 5.06 -14.61
CA ASP A 136 -7.66 3.73 -15.22
C ASP A 136 -6.18 3.38 -15.48
N ASP A 137 -5.94 2.19 -16.06
CA ASP A 137 -4.59 1.71 -16.34
C ASP A 137 -3.84 2.59 -17.36
N ALA A 138 -4.53 3.10 -18.38
CA ALA A 138 -3.92 3.94 -19.40
C ALA A 138 -3.51 5.30 -18.82
N GLN A 139 -4.37 5.88 -17.98
CA GLN A 139 -4.08 7.12 -17.27
C GLN A 139 -2.92 6.95 -16.27
N LEU A 140 -2.80 5.78 -15.61
CA LEU A 140 -1.63 5.50 -14.76
C LEU A 140 -0.35 5.37 -15.59
N GLU A 141 -0.39 4.67 -16.73
CA GLU A 141 0.75 4.55 -17.66
C GLU A 141 1.23 5.91 -18.17
N ASP A 142 0.29 6.76 -18.58
CA ASP A 142 0.59 8.12 -19.03
C ASP A 142 1.23 8.95 -17.92
N LEU A 143 0.70 8.87 -16.69
CA LEU A 143 1.29 9.54 -15.53
C LEU A 143 2.69 9.02 -15.21
N MET A 144 2.92 7.70 -15.29
CA MET A 144 4.26 7.12 -15.11
C MET A 144 5.24 7.63 -16.17
N LEU A 145 4.83 7.74 -17.44
CA LEU A 145 5.67 8.33 -18.49
C LEU A 145 5.97 9.81 -18.23
N VAL A 146 4.99 10.60 -17.81
CA VAL A 146 5.18 12.02 -17.45
C VAL A 146 6.16 12.16 -16.27
N LEU A 147 6.15 11.22 -15.34
CA LEU A 147 7.09 11.15 -14.21
C LEU A 147 8.49 10.62 -14.59
N GLY A 148 8.73 10.32 -15.87
CA GLY A 148 10.01 9.82 -16.37
C GLY A 148 10.25 8.32 -16.11
N ILE A 149 9.19 7.58 -15.77
CA ILE A 149 9.26 6.13 -15.55
C ILE A 149 9.07 5.41 -16.88
N PRO A 150 10.05 4.64 -17.35
CA PRO A 150 9.99 4.03 -18.67
C PRO A 150 9.07 2.79 -18.67
N LYS A 151 8.45 2.53 -19.82
CA LYS A 151 7.34 1.58 -19.97
C LYS A 151 7.70 0.16 -19.51
N GLU A 152 8.93 -0.27 -19.75
CA GLU A 152 9.46 -1.57 -19.35
C GLU A 152 9.45 -1.81 -17.83
N THR A 153 9.36 -0.75 -17.02
CA THR A 153 9.32 -0.86 -15.55
C THR A 153 7.94 -0.65 -14.95
N HIS A 154 6.91 -0.33 -15.75
CA HIS A 154 5.55 -0.02 -15.27
C HIS A 154 4.98 -1.16 -14.42
N GLU A 155 5.15 -2.41 -14.86
CA GLU A 155 4.69 -3.58 -14.12
C GLU A 155 5.38 -3.73 -12.75
N TRP A 156 6.63 -3.31 -12.60
CA TRP A 156 7.31 -3.36 -11.29
C TRP A 156 6.62 -2.44 -10.29
N TYR A 157 6.14 -1.28 -10.72
CA TYR A 157 5.40 -0.35 -9.87
C TYR A 157 4.00 -0.86 -9.53
N ARG A 158 3.36 -1.61 -10.43
CA ARG A 158 2.10 -2.31 -10.12
C ARG A 158 2.31 -3.44 -9.12
N GLU A 159 3.39 -4.20 -9.25
CA GLU A 159 3.75 -5.24 -8.28
C GLU A 159 4.08 -4.62 -6.90
N LEU A 160 4.86 -3.54 -6.87
CA LEU A 160 5.13 -2.77 -5.64
C LEU A 160 3.84 -2.17 -5.04
N ALA A 161 2.81 -1.98 -5.86
CA ALA A 161 1.53 -1.51 -5.39
C ALA A 161 0.67 -2.58 -4.71
N LYS A 162 1.07 -3.85 -4.74
CA LYS A 162 0.37 -4.89 -4.00
C LYS A 162 0.72 -4.79 -2.52
N PHE A 163 -0.28 -4.94 -1.66
CA PHE A 163 -0.10 -5.02 -0.22
C PHE A 163 0.69 -6.28 0.11
N LEU A 164 1.75 -6.09 0.90
CA LEU A 164 2.54 -7.18 1.46
C LEU A 164 2.18 -7.36 2.94
N PRO A 165 1.70 -8.55 3.36
CA PRO A 165 1.42 -8.84 4.76
C PRO A 165 2.67 -8.68 5.63
N SER A 166 2.47 -8.26 6.88
CA SER A 166 3.56 -8.18 7.83
C SER A 166 4.05 -9.57 8.24
N PRO A 167 5.28 -9.71 8.78
CA PRO A 167 5.72 -10.99 9.33
C PRO A 167 4.74 -11.56 10.38
N MET A 168 4.06 -10.70 11.14
CA MET A 168 3.06 -11.14 12.13
C MET A 168 1.78 -11.67 11.47
N ASP A 169 1.34 -11.06 10.36
CA ASP A 169 0.19 -11.57 9.60
C ASP A 169 0.51 -12.97 9.05
N LEU A 170 1.70 -13.13 8.46
CA LEU A 170 2.16 -14.42 7.93
C LEU A 170 2.22 -15.50 9.02
N VAL A 171 2.77 -15.19 10.20
CA VAL A 171 2.78 -16.12 11.34
C VAL A 171 1.36 -16.44 11.78
N SER A 172 0.47 -15.45 11.86
CA SER A 172 -0.92 -15.66 12.24
C SER A 172 -1.66 -16.56 11.25
N TRP A 173 -1.37 -16.48 9.96
CA TRP A 173 -1.99 -17.35 8.95
C TRP A 173 -1.52 -18.79 9.09
N GLN A 174 -0.24 -19.01 9.38
CA GLN A 174 0.29 -20.35 9.68
C GLN A 174 -0.37 -20.95 10.94
N ALA A 175 -0.58 -20.13 11.96
CA ALA A 175 -1.20 -20.52 13.23
C ALA A 175 -2.70 -20.85 13.10
N ARG A 176 -3.43 -20.05 12.32
CA ARG A 176 -4.89 -20.15 12.20
C ARG A 176 -5.38 -21.04 11.07
N GLU A 177 -4.59 -22.06 10.73
CA GLU A 177 -4.97 -23.12 9.79
C GLU A 177 -5.42 -22.59 8.40
N VAL A 178 -4.94 -21.40 8.00
CA VAL A 178 -5.36 -20.68 6.77
C VAL A 178 -5.01 -21.45 5.49
N PHE A 179 -4.02 -22.33 5.57
CA PHE A 179 -3.48 -23.09 4.43
C PHE A 179 -3.81 -24.59 4.51
N GLU A 180 -4.65 -25.00 5.45
CA GLU A 180 -4.92 -26.42 5.74
C GLU A 180 -6.34 -26.78 5.24
N PRO A 181 -6.49 -27.42 4.05
CA PRO A 181 -7.79 -27.60 3.41
C PRO A 181 -8.82 -28.35 4.27
N GLU A 182 -8.37 -29.33 5.04
CA GLU A 182 -9.23 -30.10 5.94
C GLU A 182 -9.80 -29.21 7.05
N MET A 183 -9.00 -28.30 7.61
CA MET A 183 -9.42 -27.37 8.66
C MET A 183 -10.32 -26.26 8.13
N ILE A 184 -9.99 -25.72 6.95
CA ILE A 184 -10.84 -24.74 6.24
C ILE A 184 -12.24 -25.30 6.05
N SER A 185 -12.34 -26.55 5.57
CA SER A 185 -13.63 -27.20 5.37
C SER A 185 -14.32 -27.59 6.69
N LYS A 186 -13.58 -28.05 7.70
CA LYS A 186 -14.13 -28.47 9.01
C LYS A 186 -14.76 -27.29 9.75
N TYR A 187 -14.10 -26.13 9.74
CA TYR A 187 -14.53 -24.95 10.50
C TYR A 187 -15.28 -23.91 9.66
N GLY A 188 -15.45 -24.13 8.36
CA GLY A 188 -16.14 -23.18 7.48
C GLY A 188 -15.38 -21.87 7.33
N LEU A 189 -14.04 -21.90 7.25
CA LEU A 189 -13.25 -20.66 7.27
C LEU A 189 -13.44 -19.76 6.03
N ASP A 190 -14.00 -20.32 4.95
CA ASP A 190 -14.40 -19.60 3.73
C ASP A 190 -15.86 -19.10 3.77
N ASP A 191 -16.63 -19.47 4.79
CA ASP A 191 -18.03 -19.11 4.88
C ASP A 191 -18.19 -17.59 4.98
N GLU A 192 -19.28 -17.06 4.42
CA GLU A 192 -19.60 -15.63 4.40
C GLU A 192 -18.59 -14.72 3.68
N PHE A 193 -17.55 -15.27 3.03
CA PHE A 193 -16.52 -14.49 2.33
C PHE A 193 -17.09 -13.55 1.25
N GLU A 194 -18.07 -14.02 0.48
CA GLU A 194 -18.74 -13.25 -0.59
C GLU A 194 -19.57 -12.07 -0.08
N ALA A 195 -19.86 -12.00 1.22
CA ALA A 195 -20.57 -10.87 1.82
C ALA A 195 -19.66 -9.64 2.04
N LEU A 196 -18.34 -9.82 1.89
CA LEU A 196 -17.37 -8.75 2.03
C LEU A 196 -17.51 -7.68 0.94
N ARG A 197 -17.15 -6.45 1.31
CA ARG A 197 -16.94 -5.37 0.33
C ARG A 197 -15.52 -5.47 -0.24
N HIS A 198 -15.31 -6.44 -1.12
CA HIS A 198 -14.01 -6.73 -1.77
C HIS A 198 -13.33 -5.48 -2.38
N GLU A 199 -14.12 -4.50 -2.83
CA GLU A 199 -13.59 -3.24 -3.35
C GLU A 199 -12.73 -2.45 -2.34
N ASP A 200 -13.01 -2.55 -1.04
CA ASP A 200 -12.30 -1.78 -0.02
C ASP A 200 -10.89 -2.33 0.23
N PHE A 201 -10.72 -3.66 0.13
CA PHE A 201 -9.41 -4.32 0.16
C PHE A 201 -8.57 -3.95 -1.07
N ARG A 202 -9.18 -3.94 -2.25
CA ARG A 202 -8.52 -3.50 -3.49
C ARG A 202 -7.98 -2.07 -3.39
N LYS A 203 -8.73 -1.15 -2.78
CA LYS A 203 -8.34 0.28 -2.62
C LYS A 203 -7.06 0.46 -1.83
N VAL A 204 -6.74 -0.47 -0.93
CA VAL A 204 -5.49 -0.45 -0.15
C VAL A 204 -4.41 -1.38 -0.72
N GLY A 205 -4.67 -2.04 -1.84
CA GLY A 205 -3.72 -2.91 -2.55
C GLY A 205 -3.74 -4.36 -2.09
N VAL A 206 -4.67 -4.76 -1.21
CA VAL A 206 -4.83 -6.16 -0.80
C VAL A 206 -5.31 -6.97 -2.01
N THR A 207 -4.59 -8.06 -2.30
CA THR A 207 -4.93 -8.98 -3.39
C THR A 207 -6.09 -9.89 -2.97
N PRO A 208 -6.86 -10.45 -3.90
CA PRO A 208 -7.93 -11.40 -3.55
C PRO A 208 -7.44 -12.60 -2.72
N GLU A 209 -6.21 -13.05 -2.98
CA GLU A 209 -5.55 -14.11 -2.20
C GLU A 209 -5.32 -13.67 -0.74
N HIS A 210 -4.72 -12.51 -0.52
CA HIS A 210 -4.48 -12.01 0.83
C HIS A 210 -5.77 -11.66 1.56
N GLU A 211 -6.78 -11.16 0.84
CA GLU A 211 -8.12 -10.93 1.38
C GLU A 211 -8.72 -12.22 1.95
N LEU A 212 -8.66 -13.31 1.18
CA LEU A 212 -9.13 -14.62 1.63
C LEU A 212 -8.32 -15.14 2.83
N ASN A 213 -7.00 -14.94 2.85
CA ASN A 213 -6.18 -15.35 3.98
C ASN A 213 -6.50 -14.56 5.26
N PHE A 214 -6.71 -13.25 5.13
CA PHE A 214 -7.18 -12.42 6.24
C PHE A 214 -8.53 -12.89 6.74
N TRP A 215 -9.46 -13.22 5.82
CA TRP A 215 -10.76 -13.77 6.19
C TRP A 215 -10.61 -15.09 6.94
N ARG A 216 -9.88 -16.07 6.42
CA ARG A 216 -9.69 -17.34 7.14
C ARG A 216 -9.12 -17.17 8.54
N ALA A 217 -8.27 -16.17 8.76
CA ALA A 217 -7.66 -15.87 10.05
C ALA A 217 -8.48 -14.95 10.97
N HIS A 218 -9.60 -14.39 10.52
CA HIS A 218 -10.34 -13.36 11.27
C HIS A 218 -11.24 -13.93 12.36
N TRP A 219 -11.64 -15.20 12.22
CA TRP A 219 -12.64 -15.83 13.07
C TRP A 219 -12.25 -15.86 14.55
N GLU A 220 -13.23 -15.62 15.41
CA GLU A 220 -13.12 -15.88 16.83
C GLU A 220 -13.63 -17.30 17.14
N HIS A 221 -12.78 -18.12 17.75
CA HIS A 221 -13.14 -19.47 18.12
C HIS A 221 -13.77 -19.52 19.52
N ALA A 222 -14.51 -20.60 19.80
CA ALA A 222 -15.09 -20.85 21.12
C ALA A 222 -14.04 -20.68 22.23
N SER A 223 -14.41 -20.03 23.33
CA SER A 223 -13.54 -19.87 24.50
C SER A 223 -13.34 -21.19 25.24
N TRP A 224 -12.31 -21.25 26.09
CA TRP A 224 -12.06 -22.42 26.94
C TRP A 224 -13.29 -22.87 27.73
N ASN A 225 -14.03 -21.94 28.35
CA ASN A 225 -15.21 -22.29 29.15
C ASN A 225 -16.32 -22.88 28.28
N GLN A 226 -16.52 -22.36 27.06
CA GLN A 226 -17.48 -22.93 26.11
C GLN A 226 -17.06 -24.34 25.68
N MET A 227 -15.77 -24.58 25.43
CA MET A 227 -15.24 -25.91 25.11
C MET A 227 -15.46 -26.91 26.25
N VAL A 228 -15.18 -26.51 27.50
CA VAL A 228 -15.42 -27.35 28.69
C VAL A 228 -16.91 -27.67 28.85
N GLU A 229 -17.80 -26.70 28.65
CA GLU A 229 -19.24 -26.94 28.70
C GLU A 229 -19.69 -27.91 27.60
N MET A 230 -19.20 -27.77 26.38
CA MET A 230 -19.50 -28.68 25.29
C MET A 230 -18.97 -30.09 25.56
N LEU A 231 -17.77 -30.21 26.13
CA LEU A 231 -17.17 -31.49 26.53
C LEU A 231 -18.03 -32.18 27.59
N HIS A 232 -18.40 -31.48 28.66
CA HIS A 232 -19.25 -32.03 29.72
C HIS A 232 -20.64 -32.43 29.25
N ARG A 233 -21.17 -31.78 28.21
CA ARG A 233 -22.46 -32.12 27.59
C ARG A 233 -22.34 -33.24 26.55
N GLY A 234 -21.14 -33.73 26.27
CA GLY A 234 -20.89 -34.76 25.26
C GLY A 234 -21.12 -34.27 23.82
N LEU A 235 -21.05 -32.95 23.58
CA LEU A 235 -21.17 -32.35 22.25
C LEU A 235 -19.85 -32.38 21.48
N VAL A 236 -18.73 -32.46 22.20
CA VAL A 236 -17.38 -32.63 21.66
C VAL A 236 -16.63 -33.66 22.51
N THR A 237 -15.56 -34.23 21.96
CA THR A 237 -14.67 -35.19 22.62
C THR A 237 -13.40 -34.53 23.15
N GLU A 238 -12.60 -35.25 23.95
CA GLU A 238 -11.27 -34.77 24.35
C GLU A 238 -10.35 -34.55 23.15
N ASP A 239 -10.47 -35.37 22.10
CA ASP A 239 -9.72 -35.22 20.85
C ASP A 239 -10.13 -33.94 20.10
N ASP A 240 -11.41 -33.60 20.09
CA ASP A 240 -11.89 -32.32 19.54
C ASP A 240 -11.33 -31.12 20.31
N VAL A 241 -11.27 -31.20 21.64
CA VAL A 241 -10.66 -30.16 22.49
C VAL A 241 -9.15 -30.05 22.22
N TRP A 242 -8.49 -31.19 22.04
CA TRP A 242 -7.08 -31.26 21.69
C TRP A 242 -6.78 -30.59 20.34
N GLU A 243 -7.61 -30.84 19.34
CA GLU A 243 -7.52 -30.18 18.03
C GLU A 243 -7.83 -28.69 18.12
N TRP A 244 -8.87 -28.30 18.86
CA TRP A 244 -9.21 -26.89 19.09
C TRP A 244 -8.03 -26.11 19.69
N PHE A 245 -7.24 -26.71 20.58
CA PHE A 245 -6.04 -26.06 21.10
C PHE A 245 -4.95 -25.75 20.07
N ARG A 246 -4.91 -26.46 18.93
CA ARG A 246 -4.05 -26.08 17.80
C ARG A 246 -4.53 -24.76 17.23
N LEU A 247 -5.82 -24.69 16.92
CA LEU A 247 -6.47 -23.53 16.33
C LEU A 247 -6.35 -22.25 17.19
N VAL A 248 -6.37 -22.38 18.52
CA VAL A 248 -6.19 -21.26 19.45
C VAL A 248 -4.77 -21.13 20.01
N GLU A 249 -3.78 -21.77 19.39
CA GLU A 249 -2.36 -21.59 19.68
C GLU A 249 -1.92 -21.92 21.13
N ILE A 250 -2.58 -22.88 21.77
CA ILE A 250 -2.10 -23.43 23.04
C ILE A 250 -0.98 -24.43 22.76
N THR A 251 0.15 -24.30 23.46
CA THR A 251 1.30 -25.17 23.20
C THR A 251 1.04 -26.62 23.65
N PRO A 252 1.56 -27.64 22.92
CA PRO A 252 1.28 -29.04 23.21
C PRO A 252 1.55 -29.49 24.65
N TYR A 253 2.49 -28.84 25.34
CA TYR A 253 2.82 -29.15 26.74
C TYR A 253 1.62 -29.00 27.70
N TRP A 254 0.74 -28.03 27.46
CA TRP A 254 -0.34 -27.68 28.40
C TRP A 254 -1.63 -28.43 28.17
N ARG A 255 -1.90 -28.75 26.91
CA ARG A 255 -3.20 -29.17 26.44
C ARG A 255 -3.75 -30.42 27.14
N ASP A 256 -2.97 -31.50 27.32
CA ASP A 256 -3.40 -32.69 28.09
C ASP A 256 -3.73 -32.35 29.56
N LYS A 257 -2.99 -31.42 30.14
CA LYS A 257 -3.20 -30.98 31.53
C LYS A 257 -4.48 -30.16 31.63
N LEU A 258 -4.74 -29.32 30.64
CA LEU A 258 -5.96 -28.51 30.56
C LEU A 258 -7.20 -29.40 30.36
N ILE A 259 -7.15 -30.39 29.46
CA ILE A 259 -8.24 -31.37 29.27
C ILE A 259 -8.56 -32.06 30.59
N LYS A 260 -7.55 -32.57 31.29
CA LYS A 260 -7.74 -33.22 32.60
C LYS A 260 -8.33 -32.27 33.65
N SER A 261 -7.98 -30.99 33.57
CA SER A 261 -8.52 -29.96 34.47
C SER A 261 -9.95 -29.52 34.17
N ALA A 262 -10.50 -29.91 33.01
CA ALA A 262 -11.88 -29.58 32.65
C ALA A 262 -12.87 -30.25 33.60
N TYR A 263 -12.57 -31.48 34.05
CA TYR A 263 -13.48 -32.29 34.84
C TYR A 263 -13.58 -31.88 36.30
N ASN A 264 -14.81 -31.91 36.82
CA ASN A 264 -15.08 -31.58 38.21
C ASN A 264 -14.52 -32.65 39.17
N VAL A 265 -13.91 -32.17 40.25
CA VAL A 265 -13.60 -33.00 41.40
C VAL A 265 -14.87 -33.14 42.26
N PRO A 266 -15.22 -34.34 42.78
CA PRO A 266 -16.39 -34.51 43.65
C PRO A 266 -16.41 -33.51 44.79
N THR A 267 -17.58 -33.04 45.24
CA THR A 267 -17.63 -32.03 46.31
C THR A 267 -17.19 -32.60 47.65
N ARG A 268 -16.69 -31.76 48.57
CA ARG A 268 -16.33 -32.21 49.92
C ARG A 268 -17.42 -32.99 50.64
N VAL A 269 -18.68 -32.57 50.47
CA VAL A 269 -19.83 -33.24 51.11
C VAL A 269 -20.00 -34.65 50.56
N ASP A 270 -19.88 -34.82 49.25
CA ASP A 270 -20.01 -36.14 48.62
C ASP A 270 -18.81 -37.03 48.97
N VAL A 271 -17.60 -36.47 48.97
CA VAL A 271 -16.37 -37.18 49.34
C VAL A 271 -16.43 -37.71 50.76
N ARG A 272 -16.93 -36.90 51.71
CA ARG A 272 -17.17 -37.35 53.09
C ARG A 272 -18.17 -38.50 53.15
N ARG A 273 -19.28 -38.42 52.42
CA ARG A 273 -20.26 -39.52 52.34
C ARG A 273 -19.64 -40.79 51.78
N PHE A 274 -18.79 -40.70 50.76
CA PHE A 274 -18.08 -41.86 50.21
C PHE A 274 -17.22 -42.54 51.28
N TYR A 275 -16.54 -41.77 52.11
CA TYR A 275 -15.70 -42.29 53.18
C TYR A 275 -16.51 -42.87 54.36
N ASP A 276 -17.60 -42.21 54.76
CA ASP A 276 -18.52 -42.69 55.80
C ASP A 276 -19.16 -44.03 55.42
N LEU A 277 -19.59 -44.14 54.17
CA LEU A 277 -20.16 -45.36 53.59
C LEU A 277 -19.12 -46.42 53.23
N LYS A 278 -17.83 -46.14 53.48
CA LYS A 278 -16.70 -47.04 53.18
C LYS A 278 -16.62 -47.48 51.72
N THR A 279 -17.08 -46.64 50.80
CA THR A 279 -16.90 -46.85 49.35
C THR A 279 -15.54 -46.37 48.86
N ILE A 280 -14.81 -45.60 49.66
CA ILE A 280 -13.41 -45.22 49.47
C ILE A 280 -12.62 -45.39 50.78
N ASP A 281 -11.30 -45.49 50.68
CA ASP A 281 -10.37 -45.51 51.82
C ASP A 281 -9.77 -44.12 52.11
N GLU A 282 -8.96 -44.01 53.18
CA GLU A 282 -8.32 -42.74 53.55
C GLU A 282 -7.31 -42.27 52.49
N ALA A 283 -6.65 -43.20 51.79
CA ALA A 283 -5.73 -42.85 50.71
C ALA A 283 -6.46 -42.13 49.57
N ARG A 284 -7.60 -42.67 49.13
CA ARG A 284 -8.45 -42.03 48.12
C ARG A 284 -9.11 -40.75 48.65
N LEU A 285 -9.47 -40.69 49.93
CA LEU A 285 -9.97 -39.46 50.57
C LEU A 285 -8.94 -38.32 50.46
N ARG A 286 -7.69 -38.59 50.85
CA ARG A 286 -6.57 -37.64 50.77
C ARG A 286 -6.30 -37.20 49.34
N GLU A 287 -6.34 -38.13 48.38
CA GLU A 287 -6.15 -37.84 46.96
C GLU A 287 -7.21 -36.86 46.44
N ILE A 288 -8.49 -37.08 46.77
CA ILE A 288 -9.56 -36.20 46.30
C ILE A 288 -9.49 -34.82 46.97
N TYR A 289 -9.21 -34.74 48.27
CA TYR A 289 -9.01 -33.45 48.94
C TYR A 289 -7.80 -32.69 48.38
N ALA A 290 -6.70 -33.39 48.05
CA ALA A 290 -5.57 -32.79 47.36
C ALA A 290 -5.95 -32.27 45.97
N ALA A 291 -6.75 -33.01 45.20
CA ALA A 291 -7.25 -32.57 43.90
C ALA A 291 -8.17 -31.34 43.99
N GLN A 292 -8.87 -31.14 45.11
CA GLN A 292 -9.62 -29.90 45.39
C GLN A 292 -8.72 -28.72 45.81
N GLY A 293 -7.43 -28.96 46.04
CA GLY A 293 -6.44 -27.95 46.41
C GLY A 293 -6.07 -27.91 47.89
N TYR A 294 -6.51 -28.87 48.72
CA TYR A 294 -6.12 -28.93 50.13
C TYR A 294 -4.76 -29.63 50.30
N TYR A 295 -3.83 -29.00 51.02
CA TYR A 295 -2.47 -29.52 51.23
C TYR A 295 -1.96 -29.25 52.65
N GLY A 296 -0.96 -30.02 53.09
CA GLY A 296 -0.29 -29.84 54.38
C GLY A 296 -1.25 -30.00 55.56
N LYS A 297 -1.16 -29.08 56.54
CA LYS A 297 -1.97 -29.12 57.76
C LYS A 297 -3.47 -29.08 57.46
N ASP A 298 -3.90 -28.28 56.48
CA ASP A 298 -5.31 -28.18 56.14
C ASP A 298 -5.85 -29.52 55.62
N LEU A 299 -5.06 -30.24 54.81
CA LEU A 299 -5.41 -31.59 54.36
C LEU A 299 -5.53 -32.56 55.54
N ASP A 300 -4.56 -32.54 56.45
CA ASP A 300 -4.57 -33.40 57.64
C ASP A 300 -5.77 -33.09 58.55
N ASP A 301 -6.11 -31.83 58.74
CA ASP A 301 -7.27 -31.38 59.52
C ASP A 301 -8.59 -31.79 58.84
N TYR A 302 -8.67 -31.72 57.50
CA TYR A 302 -9.84 -32.22 56.76
C TYR A 302 -10.02 -33.73 56.88
N VAL A 303 -8.93 -34.49 56.79
CA VAL A 303 -8.98 -35.95 56.94
C VAL A 303 -9.38 -36.32 58.37
N LEU A 304 -8.82 -35.67 59.38
CA LEU A 304 -9.18 -35.91 60.79
C LEU A 304 -10.65 -35.59 61.10
N TRP A 305 -11.22 -34.60 60.40
CA TRP A 305 -12.62 -34.20 60.57
C TRP A 305 -13.63 -35.08 59.84
N THR A 306 -13.20 -35.80 58.79
CA THR A 306 -14.08 -36.61 57.92
C THR A 306 -14.46 -37.91 58.60
#